data_AF-A0A942C495-F1
#
_entry.id   AF-A0A942C495-F1
#
_cell.length_a   1.000
_cell.length_b   1.000
_cell.length_c   1.000
_cell.angle_alpha   90.00
_cell.angle_beta   90.00
_cell.angle_gamma   90.00
#
_symmetry.space_group_name_H-M   'P 1'
#
loop_
_entity.id
_entity.type
_entity.pdbx_description
1 polymer ?
#
loop_
_entity_poly.entity_id
_entity_poly.type
_entity_poly.pdbx_seq_one_letter_code
_entity_poly.pdbx_strand_id
1 'polypeptide(L)'
;MENLTPPTKLVQIEPLRKASSIHTASTENQLNPKPVTDIQLPPIPSDGWVYAMKTYALSRKLLGFLYTTHSYGATRRWLMATFLPDKILYRWKPYQRGGCNRCGSCCKIVFKCPFYYEDGKTTACMVYTTKHAVPPCVTFPVDPQDLREVQREVAPAPCPFYFEGAPEHPTTWGAIKAELRAEWRKRKSKLKEAFDF
;
A
#
# COMPACT_ATOMS: atom_id res chain seq x y z
N MET A 1 -49.75 -1.07 -1.73
CA MET A 1 -49.27 -0.16 -0.66
C MET A 1 -47.78 -0.37 -0.55
N GLU A 2 -47.02 0.51 -1.22
CA GLU A 2 -45.56 0.47 -1.32
C GLU A 2 -44.93 0.93 0.00
N ASN A 3 -43.99 0.15 0.53
CA ASN A 3 -43.18 0.53 1.68
C ASN A 3 -41.93 1.27 1.18
N LEU A 4 -42.00 2.60 1.18
CA LEU A 4 -40.88 3.50 0.92
C LEU A 4 -40.05 3.63 2.21
N THR A 5 -38.90 2.97 2.24
CA THR A 5 -37.85 3.28 3.22
C THR A 5 -37.21 4.65 2.89
N PRO A 6 -37.04 5.55 3.87
CA PRO A 6 -36.48 6.87 3.63
C PRO A 6 -34.98 6.78 3.28
N PRO A 7 -34.45 7.72 2.47
CA PRO A 7 -33.05 7.68 2.05
C PRO A 7 -32.11 7.91 3.24
N THR A 8 -31.16 6.99 3.39
CA THR A 8 -30.05 7.08 4.36
C THR A 8 -29.29 8.38 4.12
N LYS A 9 -29.48 9.34 5.03
CA LYS A 9 -28.86 10.66 5.00
C LYS A 9 -27.33 10.48 5.06
N LEU A 10 -26.64 10.97 4.04
CA LEU A 10 -25.17 11.02 3.99
C LEU A 10 -24.66 11.74 5.24
N VAL A 11 -23.87 11.05 6.06
CA VAL A 11 -23.09 11.68 7.13
C VAL A 11 -22.01 12.50 6.43
N GLN A 12 -22.27 13.80 6.26
CA GLN A 12 -21.24 14.77 6.00
C GLN A 12 -20.29 14.75 7.19
N ILE A 13 -19.08 14.23 6.99
CA ILE A 13 -18.01 14.37 7.96
C ILE A 13 -17.55 15.82 7.89
N GLU A 14 -18.01 16.61 8.86
CA GLU A 14 -17.53 17.97 9.10
C GLU A 14 -16.00 17.92 9.35
N PRO A 15 -15.21 18.87 8.83
CA PRO A 15 -13.77 18.84 9.00
C PRO A 15 -13.45 18.88 10.48
N LEU A 16 -12.81 17.80 10.96
CA LEU A 16 -12.46 17.63 12.36
C LEU A 16 -11.67 18.85 12.81
N ARG A 17 -12.31 19.66 13.67
CA ARG A 17 -11.67 20.78 14.36
C ARG A 17 -10.40 20.26 15.03
N LYS A 18 -9.33 21.04 14.86
CA LYS A 18 -8.05 20.93 15.55
C LYS A 18 -8.30 20.88 17.07
N ALA A 19 -8.42 19.67 17.61
CA ALA A 19 -8.44 19.40 19.03
C ALA A 19 -7.39 18.32 19.31
N SER A 20 -6.47 18.74 20.17
CA SER A 20 -5.36 18.03 20.78
C SER A 20 -5.65 16.58 21.17
N SER A 21 -4.62 15.75 20.94
CA SER A 21 -4.30 14.48 21.62
C SER A 21 -5.29 13.32 21.51
N ILE A 22 -5.37 12.69 20.33
CA ILE A 22 -5.52 11.23 20.21
C ILE A 22 -4.60 10.75 19.07
N HIS A 23 -3.28 10.90 19.29
CA HIS A 23 -2.29 10.16 18.50
C HIS A 23 -2.08 8.82 19.19
N THR A 24 -2.80 7.79 18.74
CA THR A 24 -2.52 6.41 19.09
C THR A 24 -1.12 6.04 18.58
N ALA A 25 -0.29 5.41 19.40
CA ALA A 25 1.12 5.07 19.12
C ALA A 25 1.35 4.30 17.79
N SER A 26 0.30 3.72 17.21
CA SER A 26 0.32 3.03 15.92
C SER A 26 0.42 3.96 14.70
N THR A 27 -0.04 5.21 14.79
CA THR A 27 0.02 6.18 13.68
C THR A 27 1.37 6.90 13.67
N GLU A 28 1.96 7.12 14.84
CA GLU A 28 3.28 7.73 15.00
C GLU A 28 4.40 6.81 14.50
N ASN A 29 4.31 5.49 14.73
CA ASN A 29 5.25 4.52 14.15
C ASN A 29 5.14 4.36 12.62
N GLN A 30 4.05 4.82 11.99
CA GLN A 30 3.93 4.86 10.52
C GLN A 30 4.58 6.11 9.92
N LEU A 31 4.55 7.25 10.61
CA LEU A 31 5.21 8.49 10.16
C LEU A 31 6.68 8.59 10.59
N ASN A 32 7.04 7.97 11.72
CA ASN A 32 8.37 8.05 12.31
C ASN A 32 8.71 6.71 12.99
N PRO A 33 9.11 5.70 12.20
CA PRO A 33 9.37 4.37 12.73
C PRO A 33 10.56 4.42 13.67
N LYS A 34 10.34 4.21 14.98
CA LYS A 34 11.46 4.07 15.92
C LYS A 34 12.33 2.89 15.45
N PRO A 35 13.64 3.09 15.27
CA PRO A 35 14.52 2.00 14.87
C PRO A 35 14.44 0.90 15.93
N VAL A 36 14.30 -0.36 15.50
CA VAL A 36 14.51 -1.49 16.39
C VAL A 36 16.00 -1.47 16.70
N THR A 37 16.37 -1.01 17.90
CA THR A 37 17.75 -0.63 18.26
C THR A 37 18.69 -1.81 18.45
N ASP A 38 18.20 -3.06 18.46
CA ASP A 38 18.99 -4.20 18.93
C ASP A 38 19.20 -5.31 17.89
N ILE A 39 18.98 -5.05 16.60
CA ILE A 39 19.29 -6.02 15.54
C ILE A 39 20.60 -5.62 14.86
N GLN A 40 21.67 -6.41 15.11
CA GLN A 40 22.91 -6.32 14.33
C GLN A 40 22.64 -6.84 12.92
N LEU A 41 22.26 -5.94 12.01
CA LEU A 41 22.15 -6.24 10.59
C LEU A 41 23.54 -6.33 9.96
N PRO A 42 23.76 -7.25 8.99
CA PRO A 42 25.00 -7.23 8.22
C PRO A 42 25.14 -5.88 7.51
N PRO A 43 26.36 -5.31 7.45
CA PRO A 43 26.58 -4.05 6.78
C PRO A 43 26.29 -4.17 5.29
N ILE A 44 25.64 -3.16 4.72
CA ILE A 44 25.42 -3.07 3.27
C ILE A 44 26.79 -2.85 2.62
N PRO A 45 27.27 -3.75 1.74
CA PRO A 45 28.64 -3.69 1.25
C PRO A 45 28.90 -2.50 0.31
N SER A 46 27.95 -2.15 -0.55
CA SER A 46 28.03 -0.99 -1.44
C SER A 46 26.68 -0.65 -2.08
N ASP A 47 26.51 0.58 -2.57
CA ASP A 47 25.34 0.98 -3.36
C ASP A 47 25.20 0.14 -4.64
N GLY A 48 26.33 -0.23 -5.28
CA GLY A 48 26.33 -1.10 -6.46
C GLY A 48 25.74 -2.48 -6.19
N TRP A 49 26.05 -3.07 -5.02
CA TRP A 49 25.45 -4.33 -4.59
C TRP A 49 23.93 -4.21 -4.39
N VAL A 50 23.45 -3.09 -3.84
CA VAL A 50 22.01 -2.84 -3.69
C VAL A 50 21.33 -2.78 -5.06
N TYR A 51 21.91 -2.08 -6.03
CA TYR A 51 21.36 -2.04 -7.39
C TYR A 51 21.37 -3.42 -8.04
N ALA A 52 22.43 -4.21 -7.88
CA ALA A 52 22.51 -5.59 -8.37
C ALA A 52 21.43 -6.50 -7.75
N MET A 53 21.16 -6.36 -6.45
CA MET A 53 20.09 -7.10 -5.78
C MET A 53 18.70 -6.64 -6.22
N LYS A 54 18.51 -5.33 -6.48
CA LYS A 54 17.27 -4.80 -7.05
C LYS A 54 17.03 -5.31 -8.47
N THR A 55 18.05 -5.31 -9.33
CA THR A 55 17.93 -5.83 -10.70
C THR A 55 17.68 -7.34 -10.70
N TYR A 56 18.33 -8.10 -9.83
CA TYR A 56 18.03 -9.52 -9.60
C TYR A 56 16.57 -9.75 -9.17
N ALA A 57 16.08 -8.97 -8.20
CA ALA A 57 14.69 -9.07 -7.76
C ALA A 57 13.72 -8.71 -8.90
N LEU A 58 14.03 -7.71 -9.72
CA LEU A 58 13.20 -7.32 -10.86
C LEU A 58 13.20 -8.39 -11.96
N SER A 59 14.36 -8.93 -12.33
CA SER A 59 14.47 -9.95 -13.37
C SER A 59 13.70 -11.21 -12.99
N ARG A 60 13.78 -11.63 -11.72
CA ARG A 60 12.96 -12.73 -11.20
C ARG A 60 11.46 -12.47 -11.25
N LYS A 61 11.02 -11.24 -10.96
CA LYS A 61 9.60 -10.87 -11.10
C LYS A 61 9.15 -10.95 -12.55
N LEU A 62 9.97 -10.48 -13.50
CA LEU A 62 9.66 -10.50 -14.93
C LEU A 62 9.63 -11.93 -15.48
N LEU A 63 10.63 -12.74 -15.15
CA LEU A 63 10.66 -14.16 -15.54
C LEU A 63 9.49 -14.94 -14.92
N GLY A 64 9.19 -14.70 -13.65
CA GLY A 64 8.09 -15.35 -12.94
C GLY A 64 6.70 -14.83 -13.32
N PHE A 65 6.59 -13.66 -13.97
CA PHE A 65 5.33 -13.01 -14.33
C PHE A 65 4.43 -13.89 -15.21
N LEU A 66 5.03 -14.69 -16.09
CA LEU A 66 4.30 -15.57 -17.01
C LEU A 66 3.97 -16.94 -16.41
N TYR A 67 4.55 -17.28 -15.25
CA TYR A 67 4.48 -18.65 -14.70
C TYR A 67 3.89 -18.74 -13.29
N THR A 68 3.85 -17.64 -12.52
CA THR A 68 3.46 -17.69 -11.10
C THR A 68 2.47 -16.59 -10.70
N THR A 69 1.41 -16.97 -9.99
CA THR A 69 0.40 -16.03 -9.47
C THR A 69 1.00 -14.98 -8.53
N HIS A 70 2.06 -15.31 -7.81
CA HIS A 70 2.72 -14.39 -6.88
C HIS A 70 3.46 -13.26 -7.60
N SER A 71 4.07 -13.55 -8.77
CA SER A 71 4.78 -12.54 -9.55
C SER A 71 3.82 -11.48 -10.08
N TYR A 72 2.60 -11.87 -10.44
CA TYR A 72 1.53 -10.91 -10.77
C TYR A 72 1.25 -9.95 -9.62
N GLY A 73 1.05 -10.47 -8.40
CA GLY A 73 0.80 -9.63 -7.21
C GLY A 73 1.93 -8.64 -6.89
N ALA A 74 3.19 -9.06 -7.00
CA ALA A 74 4.33 -8.16 -6.84
C ALA A 74 4.45 -7.11 -7.95
N THR A 75 4.23 -7.50 -9.20
CA THR A 75 4.25 -6.55 -10.34
C THR A 75 3.13 -5.55 -10.19
N ARG A 76 1.92 -5.99 -9.82
CA ARG A 76 0.76 -5.15 -9.53
C ARG A 76 1.07 -4.11 -8.46
N ARG A 77 1.58 -4.53 -7.30
CA ARG A 77 1.97 -3.62 -6.20
C ARG A 77 3.04 -2.62 -6.63
N TRP A 78 4.04 -3.07 -7.38
CA TRP A 78 5.10 -2.18 -7.88
C TRP A 78 4.54 -1.13 -8.85
N LEU A 79 3.72 -1.53 -9.81
CA LEU A 79 3.07 -0.61 -10.75
C LEU A 79 2.17 0.39 -10.03
N MET A 80 1.36 -0.07 -9.08
CA MET A 80 0.47 0.80 -8.31
C MET A 80 1.26 1.81 -7.47
N ALA A 81 2.28 1.38 -6.74
CA ALA A 81 3.07 2.27 -5.90
C ALA A 81 3.97 3.24 -6.71
N THR A 82 4.25 2.95 -7.99
CA THR A 82 5.13 3.76 -8.83
C THR A 82 4.38 4.73 -9.73
N PHE A 83 3.25 4.31 -10.33
CA PHE A 83 2.56 5.07 -11.37
C PHE A 83 1.18 5.60 -10.97
N LEU A 84 0.58 5.06 -9.91
CA LEU A 84 -0.78 5.43 -9.54
C LEU A 84 -0.75 6.74 -8.74
N PRO A 85 -1.62 7.71 -9.04
CA PRO A 85 -1.66 8.96 -8.28
C PRO A 85 -2.09 8.71 -6.84
N ASP A 86 -1.53 9.47 -5.90
CA ASP A 86 -1.75 9.33 -4.45
C ASP A 86 -3.22 9.25 -4.05
N LYS A 87 -4.08 10.05 -4.71
CA LYS A 87 -5.54 10.04 -4.50
C LYS A 87 -6.18 8.65 -4.67
N ILE A 88 -5.66 7.85 -5.61
CA ILE A 88 -6.14 6.49 -5.90
C ILE A 88 -5.36 5.45 -5.08
N LEU A 89 -4.06 5.68 -4.90
CA LEU A 89 -3.16 4.78 -4.17
C LEU A 89 -3.56 4.66 -2.71
N TYR A 90 -3.80 5.78 -2.03
CA TYR A 90 -4.13 5.84 -0.60
C TYR A 90 -5.64 5.74 -0.30
N ARG A 91 -6.48 5.37 -1.28
CA ARG A 91 -7.94 5.32 -1.09
C ARG A 91 -8.39 4.35 0.01
N TRP A 92 -7.61 3.29 0.26
CA TRP A 92 -7.89 2.31 1.30
C TRP A 92 -7.32 2.69 2.67
N LYS A 93 -6.44 3.71 2.73
CA LYS A 93 -5.75 4.15 3.95
C LYS A 93 -6.71 4.49 5.10
N PRO A 94 -7.87 5.16 4.89
CA PRO A 94 -8.81 5.47 5.97
C PRO A 94 -9.45 4.23 6.62
N TYR A 95 -9.56 3.13 5.87
CA TYR A 95 -10.15 1.86 6.31
C TYR A 95 -9.10 0.91 6.90
N GLN A 96 -7.81 1.24 6.75
CA GLN A 96 -6.70 0.44 7.25
C GLN A 96 -6.61 0.54 8.77
N ARG A 97 -6.40 -0.62 9.42
CA ARG A 97 -6.13 -0.76 10.84
C ARG A 97 -4.89 -1.61 11.08
N GLY A 98 -4.38 -1.54 12.30
CA GLY A 98 -3.12 -2.16 12.69
C GLY A 98 -1.88 -1.41 12.19
N GLY A 99 -0.73 -2.05 12.32
CA GLY A 99 0.56 -1.45 12.00
C GLY A 99 1.59 -2.49 11.54
N CYS A 100 2.60 -2.02 10.80
CA CYS A 100 3.71 -2.87 10.39
C CYS A 100 4.59 -3.18 11.61
N ASN A 101 4.66 -4.45 12.00
CA ASN A 101 5.59 -4.94 13.03
C ASN A 101 6.88 -5.53 12.45
N ARG A 102 7.14 -5.32 11.15
CA ARG A 102 8.32 -5.83 10.42
C ARG A 102 8.52 -7.36 10.51
N CYS A 103 7.44 -8.13 10.60
CA CYS A 103 7.48 -9.60 10.59
C CYS A 103 8.08 -10.23 9.32
N GLY A 104 8.17 -9.48 8.22
CA GLY A 104 8.75 -9.94 6.96
C GLY A 104 7.84 -10.85 6.12
N SER A 105 6.59 -11.09 6.51
CA SER A 105 5.67 -11.91 5.71
C SER A 105 5.46 -11.35 4.31
N CYS A 106 5.38 -10.02 4.16
CA CYS A 106 5.29 -9.37 2.85
C CYS A 106 6.54 -9.54 1.98
N CYS A 107 7.71 -9.80 2.59
CA CYS A 107 8.98 -10.05 1.90
C CYS A 107 9.10 -11.50 1.39
N LYS A 108 8.19 -12.40 1.79
CA LYS A 108 8.18 -13.82 1.42
C LYS A 108 7.11 -14.19 0.37
N ILE A 109 6.17 -13.29 0.05
CA ILE A 109 4.99 -13.57 -0.80
C ILE A 109 5.35 -14.13 -2.19
N VAL A 110 6.43 -13.67 -2.83
CA VAL A 110 6.75 -14.03 -4.23
C VAL A 110 8.00 -14.89 -4.33
N PHE A 111 9.06 -14.38 -3.74
CA PHE A 111 10.33 -15.06 -3.50
C PHE A 111 10.89 -14.43 -2.23
N LYS A 112 11.83 -15.12 -1.57
CA LYS A 112 12.55 -14.54 -0.46
C LYS A 112 13.31 -13.30 -0.94
N CYS A 113 12.86 -12.12 -0.52
CA CYS A 113 13.49 -10.85 -0.90
C CYS A 113 14.99 -10.89 -0.56
N PRO A 114 15.90 -10.45 -1.46
CA PRO A 114 17.33 -10.46 -1.19
C PRO A 114 17.74 -9.52 -0.05
N PHE A 115 16.88 -8.53 0.27
CA PHE A 115 17.11 -7.60 1.39
C PHE A 115 16.51 -8.07 2.72
N TYR A 116 15.83 -9.21 2.71
CA TYR A 116 15.21 -9.78 3.90
C TYR A 116 16.22 -10.61 4.68
N TYR A 117 16.40 -10.25 5.94
CA TYR A 117 17.27 -10.92 6.90
C TYR A 117 16.41 -11.62 7.97
N GLU A 118 16.74 -12.87 8.27
CA GLU A 118 16.03 -13.71 9.23
C GLU A 118 17.03 -14.61 9.94
N ASP A 119 17.11 -14.50 11.26
CA ASP A 119 18.03 -15.24 12.13
C ASP A 119 17.29 -16.09 13.18
N GLY A 120 16.15 -16.68 12.80
CA GLY A 120 15.30 -17.53 13.64
C GLY A 120 14.58 -16.85 14.81
N LYS A 121 15.19 -15.82 15.41
CA LYS A 121 14.66 -15.00 16.52
C LYS A 121 14.22 -13.61 16.04
N THR A 122 14.89 -13.08 15.01
CA THR A 122 14.66 -11.72 14.51
C THR A 122 14.49 -11.70 13.01
N THR A 123 13.57 -10.87 12.54
CA THR A 123 13.33 -10.58 11.13
C THR A 123 13.54 -9.10 10.86
N ALA A 124 14.32 -8.76 9.83
CA ALA A 124 14.61 -7.37 9.49
C ALA A 124 14.78 -7.17 7.98
N CYS A 125 14.76 -5.92 7.54
CA CYS A 125 15.02 -5.54 6.16
C CYS A 125 16.21 -4.59 6.11
N MET A 126 17.22 -4.96 5.32
CA MET A 126 18.47 -4.21 5.23
C MET A 126 18.31 -2.80 4.62
N VAL A 127 17.25 -2.56 3.84
CA VAL A 127 17.08 -1.30 3.08
C VAL A 127 15.84 -0.50 3.47
N TYR A 128 15.06 -0.94 4.46
CA TYR A 128 13.75 -0.33 4.74
C TYR A 128 13.84 1.10 5.27
N THR A 129 14.85 1.39 6.07
CA THR A 129 15.11 2.72 6.65
C THR A 129 16.19 3.50 5.90
N THR A 130 16.62 3.01 4.74
CA THR A 130 17.67 3.67 3.93
C THR A 130 17.06 4.34 2.71
N LYS A 131 17.84 5.18 2.01
CA LYS A 131 17.46 5.78 0.71
C LYS A 131 17.07 4.76 -0.35
N HIS A 132 17.36 3.48 -0.12
CA HIS A 132 17.13 2.39 -1.06
C HIS A 132 15.80 1.68 -0.87
N ALA A 133 14.98 2.10 0.09
CA ALA A 133 13.64 1.58 0.30
C ALA A 133 12.82 1.61 -1.00
N VAL A 134 12.07 0.54 -1.25
CA VAL A 134 11.34 0.35 -2.52
C VAL A 134 9.88 0.74 -2.30
N PRO A 135 9.27 1.58 -3.17
CA PRO A 135 7.92 2.12 -2.97
C PRO A 135 6.85 1.09 -2.53
N PRO A 136 6.66 -0.07 -3.21
CA PRO A 136 5.70 -1.09 -2.80
C PRO A 136 5.92 -1.67 -1.41
N CYS A 137 7.11 -1.55 -0.81
CA CYS A 137 7.36 -1.99 0.56
C CYS A 137 6.88 -0.95 1.59
N VAL A 138 6.94 0.33 1.23
CA VAL A 138 6.54 1.45 2.10
C VAL A 138 5.03 1.67 2.05
N THR A 139 4.42 1.47 0.88
CA THR A 139 2.98 1.66 0.66
C THR A 139 2.14 0.44 1.03
N PHE A 140 2.76 -0.66 1.47
CA PHE A 140 2.06 -1.91 1.77
C PHE A 140 1.26 -1.82 3.09
N PRO A 141 0.06 -2.42 3.16
CA PRO A 141 -0.78 -2.94 2.07
C PRO A 141 -1.48 -1.82 1.28
N VAL A 142 -1.58 -1.98 -0.05
CA VAL A 142 -2.30 -1.04 -0.93
C VAL A 142 -3.80 -1.27 -0.87
N ASP A 143 -4.23 -2.53 -0.83
CA ASP A 143 -5.62 -2.93 -0.77
C ASP A 143 -5.79 -4.31 -0.08
N PRO A 144 -7.03 -4.78 0.16
CA PRO A 144 -7.25 -6.08 0.82
C PRO A 144 -6.73 -7.29 0.03
N GLN A 145 -6.47 -7.15 -1.28
CA GLN A 145 -5.90 -8.24 -2.06
C GLN A 145 -4.48 -8.56 -1.63
N ASP A 146 -3.70 -7.55 -1.25
CA ASP A 146 -2.34 -7.73 -0.73
C ASP A 146 -2.30 -8.59 0.54
N LEU A 147 -3.27 -8.42 1.44
CA LEU A 147 -3.36 -9.21 2.67
C LEU A 147 -3.83 -10.64 2.39
N ARG A 148 -4.73 -10.83 1.41
CA ARG A 148 -5.12 -12.18 0.96
C ARG A 148 -3.94 -12.93 0.35
N GLU A 149 -3.08 -12.25 -0.41
CA GLU A 149 -1.83 -12.84 -0.90
C GLU A 149 -0.93 -13.28 0.26
N VAL A 150 -0.71 -12.44 1.27
CA VAL A 150 0.08 -12.84 2.46
C VAL A 150 -0.51 -14.06 3.16
N GLN A 151 -1.83 -14.07 3.37
CA GLN A 151 -2.51 -15.16 4.07
C GLN A 151 -2.45 -16.47 3.29
N ARG A 152 -2.48 -16.42 1.95
CA ARG A 152 -2.40 -17.60 1.10
C ARG A 152 -1.00 -18.20 1.06
N GLU A 153 0.03 -17.36 0.95
CA GLU A 153 1.38 -17.82 0.61
C GLU A 153 2.31 -18.04 1.81
N VAL A 154 2.10 -17.31 2.90
CA VAL A 154 3.11 -17.23 3.99
C VAL A 154 2.54 -17.64 5.34
N ALA A 155 1.21 -17.72 5.50
CA ALA A 155 0.62 -17.82 6.83
C ALA A 155 0.42 -19.26 7.32
N PRO A 156 0.98 -19.55 8.50
CA PRO A 156 0.22 -20.08 9.62
C PRO A 156 -0.30 -18.99 10.57
N ALA A 157 0.24 -17.75 10.54
CA ALA A 157 -0.19 -16.63 11.38
C ALA A 157 -0.65 -15.39 10.58
N PRO A 158 -1.71 -14.69 11.00
CA PRO A 158 -2.29 -13.56 10.27
C PRO A 158 -1.42 -12.29 10.32
N CYS A 159 -1.45 -11.51 9.25
CA CYS A 159 -0.81 -10.19 9.20
C CYS A 159 -1.50 -9.23 10.20
N PRO A 160 -0.76 -8.38 10.95
CA PRO A 160 -1.37 -7.41 11.88
C PRO A 160 -2.23 -6.35 11.19
N PHE A 161 -2.09 -6.17 9.88
CA PHE A 161 -2.93 -5.28 9.11
C PHE A 161 -4.30 -5.91 8.82
N TYR A 162 -5.35 -5.10 8.93
CA TYR A 162 -6.69 -5.47 8.50
C TYR A 162 -7.45 -4.22 8.01
N PHE A 163 -8.56 -4.42 7.32
CA PHE A 163 -9.40 -3.35 6.79
C PHE A 163 -10.81 -3.43 7.40
N GLU A 164 -11.31 -2.30 7.88
CA GLU A 164 -12.67 -2.13 8.38
C GLU A 164 -13.44 -1.22 7.43
N GLY A 165 -14.39 -1.78 6.66
CA GLY A 165 -15.15 -1.06 5.64
C GLY A 165 -14.48 -1.05 4.26
N ALA A 166 -15.01 -0.23 3.35
CA ALA A 166 -14.53 -0.11 1.98
C ALA A 166 -14.76 1.30 1.40
N PRO A 167 -13.89 1.78 0.51
CA PRO A 167 -14.12 3.02 -0.23
C PRO A 167 -15.29 2.86 -1.22
N GLU A 168 -15.88 3.99 -1.64
CA GLU A 168 -16.96 4.06 -2.64
C GLU A 168 -16.59 3.34 -3.95
N HIS A 169 -15.30 3.39 -4.33
CA HIS A 169 -14.75 2.69 -5.47
C HIS A 169 -13.68 1.67 -5.02
N PRO A 170 -14.07 0.42 -4.73
CA PRO A 170 -13.14 -0.58 -4.19
C PRO A 170 -12.09 -1.00 -5.23
N THR A 171 -12.49 -1.10 -6.50
CA THR A 171 -11.58 -1.49 -7.58
C THR A 171 -10.72 -0.30 -8.04
N THR A 172 -9.46 -0.58 -8.34
CA THR A 172 -8.53 0.45 -8.85
C THR A 172 -9.05 1.07 -10.15
N TRP A 173 -9.61 0.25 -11.04
CA TRP A 173 -10.22 0.72 -12.29
C TRP A 173 -11.46 1.59 -12.05
N GLY A 174 -12.30 1.24 -11.07
CA GLY A 174 -13.45 2.04 -10.69
C GLY A 174 -13.03 3.44 -10.22
N ALA A 175 -12.01 3.51 -9.38
CA ALA A 175 -11.45 4.78 -8.89
C ALA A 175 -10.83 5.61 -10.02
N ILE A 176 -10.06 4.99 -10.92
CA ILE A 176 -9.49 5.67 -12.11
C ILE A 176 -10.62 6.24 -12.99
N LYS A 177 -11.64 5.44 -13.29
CA LYS A 177 -12.76 5.84 -14.15
C LYS A 177 -13.56 6.98 -13.53
N ALA A 178 -13.77 6.95 -12.22
CA ALA A 178 -14.46 8.01 -11.49
C ALA A 178 -13.70 9.33 -11.58
N GLU A 179 -12.39 9.27 -11.40
CA GLU A 179 -11.53 10.45 -11.48
C GLU A 179 -11.47 11.04 -12.89
N LEU A 180 -11.26 10.20 -13.90
CA LEU A 180 -11.28 10.64 -15.30
C LEU A 180 -12.62 11.29 -15.66
N ARG A 181 -13.74 10.75 -15.15
CA ARG A 181 -15.07 11.33 -15.33
C ARG A 181 -15.21 12.67 -14.61
N ALA A 182 -14.61 12.84 -13.44
CA ALA A 182 -14.62 14.12 -12.71
C ALA A 182 -13.79 15.18 -13.45
N GLU A 183 -12.59 14.84 -13.91
CA GLU A 183 -11.74 15.72 -14.71
C GLU A 183 -12.42 16.12 -16.03
N TRP A 184 -13.06 15.17 -16.71
CA TRP A 184 -13.80 15.45 -17.94
C TRP A 184 -14.99 16.38 -17.72
N ARG A 185 -15.75 16.20 -16.63
CA ARG A 185 -16.83 17.13 -16.25
C ARG A 185 -16.33 18.54 -16.01
N LYS A 186 -15.19 18.69 -15.31
CA LYS A 186 -14.55 19.99 -15.05
C LYS A 186 -14.03 20.65 -16.32
N ARG A 187 -13.49 19.88 -17.27
CA ARG A 187 -13.09 20.41 -18.59
C ARG A 187 -14.30 20.85 -19.40
N LYS A 188 -15.39 20.09 -19.38
CA LYS A 188 -16.63 20.43 -20.09
C LYS A 188 -17.28 21.70 -19.52
N SER A 189 -17.28 21.89 -18.20
CA SER A 189 -17.82 23.12 -17.59
C SER A 189 -16.99 24.34 -17.97
N LYS A 190 -15.65 24.25 -17.92
CA LYS A 190 -14.75 25.32 -18.37
C LYS A 190 -14.92 25.67 -19.85
N LEU A 191 -15.10 24.68 -20.71
CA LEU A 191 -15.40 24.92 -22.12
C LEU A 191 -16.74 25.63 -22.30
N LYS A 192 -17.77 25.23 -21.56
CA LYS A 192 -19.07 25.91 -21.61
C LYS A 192 -18.95 27.38 -21.19
N GLU A 193 -18.27 27.66 -20.08
CA GLU A 193 -17.98 29.02 -19.61
C GLU A 193 -17.19 29.85 -20.64
N ALA A 194 -16.30 29.22 -21.41
CA ALA A 194 -15.48 29.89 -22.42
C ALA A 194 -16.20 30.12 -23.77
N PHE A 195 -17.33 29.45 -24.02
CA PHE A 195 -18.13 29.59 -25.24
C PHE A 195 -19.46 30.34 -25.02
N ASP A 196 -19.93 30.46 -23.78
CA ASP A 196 -21.08 31.30 -23.38
C ASP A 196 -20.68 32.80 -23.25
N PHE A 197 -19.90 33.34 -24.19
CA PHE A 197 -19.62 34.79 -24.32
C PHE A 197 -20.71 35.51 -25.12
#